data_AF-A0A3M0WRN4-F1
#
_entry.id   AF-A0A3M0WRN4-F1
#
_cell.length_a   1.000
_cell.length_b   1.000
_cell.length_c   1.000
_cell.angle_alpha   90.00
_cell.angle_beta   90.00
_cell.angle_gamma   90.00
#
_symmetry.space_group_name_H-M   'P 1'
#
loop_
_entity.id
_entity.type
_entity.pdbx_description
1 polymer ?
#
loop_
_entity_poly.entity_id
_entity_poly.type
_entity_poly.pdbx_seq_one_letter_code
_entity_poly.pdbx_strand_id
1 'polypeptide(L)'
;MSGASTGGEARHDTVPETALAWHREGRGAALATVLETWGSAPRPVGSQLVVSAGGEIEGSVSGGCVEGAVIVAAQEALADGRCRVLEFGVSDEDAFAVGLACGGTIRVLVEPVGRGEGWPEALLAELVAARAAREQVAVVTDLASWERRLHRRPEGPHAAAIAAGFADDRSRLDEGAFVHIHNPPLRMAIVGAVHIAQALAPMARLAGYDVTIIDPRPVFASS
;
A
#
# COMPACT_ATOMS: atom_id res chain seq x y z
N MET A 1 23.49 10.24 -27.45
CA MET A 1 22.65 9.11 -27.01
C MET A 1 23.50 8.25 -26.09
N SER A 2 23.31 8.37 -24.78
CA SER A 2 24.01 7.58 -23.76
C SER A 2 23.15 7.61 -22.50
N GLY A 3 23.02 6.45 -21.87
CA GLY A 3 21.98 6.06 -20.94
C GLY A 3 21.70 7.03 -19.79
N ALA A 4 20.42 7.34 -19.62
CA ALA A 4 19.89 7.73 -18.32
C ALA A 4 20.13 6.55 -17.37
N SER A 5 20.97 6.73 -16.36
CA SER A 5 21.05 5.80 -15.26
C SER A 5 19.67 5.76 -14.58
N THR A 6 19.07 4.59 -14.57
CA THR A 6 17.87 4.30 -13.78
C THR A 6 18.26 4.44 -12.30
N GLY A 7 18.08 5.64 -11.76
CA GLY A 7 18.24 5.92 -10.34
C GLY A 7 17.35 4.97 -9.56
N GLY A 8 17.97 4.15 -8.70
CA GLY A 8 17.31 3.08 -7.96
C GLY A 8 16.08 3.58 -7.21
N GLU A 9 14.97 2.87 -7.44
CA GLU A 9 13.67 3.02 -6.77
C GLU A 9 13.85 2.92 -5.26
N ALA A 10 13.82 4.06 -4.57
CA ALA A 10 13.30 4.10 -3.20
C ALA A 10 11.77 4.17 -3.28
N ARG A 11 11.14 3.16 -3.87
CA ARG A 11 9.68 3.01 -3.80
C ARG A 11 9.39 2.26 -2.51
N HIS A 12 9.20 3.00 -1.42
CA HIS A 12 9.00 2.44 -0.07
C HIS A 12 7.73 1.56 0.06
N ASP A 13 6.87 1.56 -0.95
CA ASP A 13 5.70 0.71 -1.04
C ASP A 13 5.67 -0.05 -2.39
N THR A 14 6.15 -1.29 -2.36
CA THR A 14 6.11 -2.25 -3.47
C THR A 14 5.13 -3.40 -3.21
N VAL A 15 4.27 -3.27 -2.19
CA VAL A 15 3.45 -4.38 -1.69
C VAL A 15 2.56 -5.00 -2.78
N PRO A 16 1.82 -4.23 -3.61
CA PRO A 16 1.06 -4.81 -4.72
C PRO A 16 1.91 -5.58 -5.74
N GLU A 17 3.11 -5.10 -6.05
CA GLU A 17 4.01 -5.73 -7.01
C GLU A 17 4.63 -7.00 -6.47
N THR A 18 5.04 -6.98 -5.21
CA THR A 18 5.54 -8.15 -4.50
C THR A 18 4.46 -9.22 -4.43
N ALA A 19 3.22 -8.85 -4.13
CA ALA A 19 2.09 -9.78 -4.12
C ALA A 19 1.85 -10.41 -5.50
N LEU A 20 1.87 -9.60 -6.57
CA LEU A 20 1.70 -10.10 -7.93
C LEU A 20 2.85 -11.03 -8.35
N ALA A 21 4.09 -10.68 -8.01
CA ALA A 21 5.27 -11.49 -8.30
C ALA A 21 5.21 -12.83 -7.56
N TRP A 22 4.97 -12.83 -6.25
CA TRP A 22 4.88 -14.05 -5.44
C TRP A 22 3.75 -14.97 -5.90
N HIS A 23 2.59 -14.42 -6.26
CA HIS A 23 1.49 -15.19 -6.84
C HIS A 23 1.92 -15.87 -8.14
N ARG A 24 2.54 -15.13 -9.08
CA ARG A 24 3.00 -15.67 -10.37
C ARG A 24 4.14 -16.68 -10.26
N GLU A 25 4.97 -16.55 -9.22
CA GLU A 25 6.02 -17.52 -8.87
C GLU A 25 5.46 -18.79 -8.21
N GLY A 26 4.17 -18.84 -7.90
CA GLY A 26 3.55 -19.98 -7.23
C GLY A 26 3.83 -20.06 -5.73
N ARG A 27 4.37 -19.00 -5.12
CA ARG A 27 4.63 -18.90 -3.67
C ARG A 27 3.37 -18.62 -2.86
N GLY A 28 2.28 -18.25 -3.55
CA GLY A 28 1.06 -17.73 -2.93
C GLY A 28 1.29 -16.32 -2.35
N ALA A 29 0.25 -15.50 -2.35
CA ALA A 29 0.31 -14.16 -1.77
C ALA A 29 -1.06 -13.79 -1.20
N ALA A 30 -1.08 -13.21 0.00
CA ALA A 30 -2.26 -12.54 0.56
C ALA A 30 -1.90 -11.10 0.90
N LEU A 31 -2.78 -10.18 0.53
CA LEU A 31 -2.69 -8.77 0.86
C LEU A 31 -3.46 -8.51 2.16
N ALA A 32 -2.81 -7.83 3.10
CA ALA A 32 -3.43 -7.32 4.31
C ALA A 32 -3.42 -5.79 4.26
N THR A 33 -4.59 -5.15 4.36
CA THR A 33 -4.76 -3.70 4.20
C THR A 33 -5.47 -3.11 5.42
N VAL A 34 -4.94 -2.02 5.97
CA VAL A 34 -5.60 -1.28 7.07
C VAL A 34 -6.85 -0.58 6.53
N LEU A 35 -8.03 -1.03 6.96
CA LEU A 35 -9.32 -0.44 6.59
C LEU A 35 -9.65 0.82 7.38
N GLU A 36 -9.32 0.80 8.67
CA GLU A 36 -9.75 1.81 9.62
C GLU A 36 -8.82 1.84 10.82
N THR A 37 -8.70 3.02 11.44
CA THR A 37 -7.85 3.26 12.60
C THR A 37 -8.56 4.16 13.61
N TRP A 38 -8.45 3.86 14.89
CA TRP A 38 -8.89 4.72 15.98
C TRP A 38 -7.75 4.99 16.96
N GLY A 39 -7.73 6.19 17.53
CA GLY A 39 -6.68 6.62 18.44
C GLY A 39 -5.32 6.70 17.74
N SER A 40 -4.26 6.45 18.51
CA SER A 40 -2.87 6.57 18.04
C SER A 40 -2.41 5.32 17.29
N ALA A 41 -3.05 4.99 16.17
CA ALA A 41 -2.62 3.87 15.33
C ALA A 41 -1.26 4.13 14.67
N PRO A 42 -0.38 3.13 14.57
CA PRO A 42 1.01 3.31 14.13
C PRO A 42 1.16 3.42 12.59
N ARG A 43 0.15 2.99 11.83
CA ARG A 43 0.11 3.05 10.36
C ARG A 43 -1.23 3.65 9.91
N PRO A 44 -1.25 4.47 8.85
CA PRO A 44 -2.48 5.07 8.33
C PRO A 44 -3.37 4.05 7.61
N VAL A 45 -4.64 4.39 7.45
CA VAL A 45 -5.60 3.69 6.58
C VAL A 45 -5.03 3.56 5.16
N GLY A 46 -5.14 2.37 4.56
CA GLY A 46 -4.54 2.01 3.27
C GLY A 46 -3.16 1.38 3.37
N SER A 47 -2.50 1.41 4.53
CA SER A 47 -1.20 0.72 4.69
C SER A 47 -1.33 -0.77 4.42
N GLN A 48 -0.37 -1.34 3.69
CA GLN A 48 -0.41 -2.73 3.26
C GLN A 48 0.75 -3.56 3.80
N LEU A 49 0.49 -4.85 3.91
CA LEU A 49 1.44 -5.94 4.15
C LEU A 49 1.09 -7.06 3.18
N VAL A 50 2.06 -7.65 2.50
CA VAL A 50 1.88 -8.91 1.78
C VAL A 50 2.50 -10.04 2.57
N VAL A 51 1.84 -11.20 2.59
CA VAL A 51 2.30 -12.43 3.22
C VAL A 51 2.30 -13.56 2.17
N SER A 52 3.41 -14.29 2.06
CA SER A 52 3.49 -15.48 1.20
C SER A 52 2.90 -16.71 1.89
N ALA A 53 2.67 -17.82 1.17
CA ALA A 53 2.25 -19.07 1.81
C ALA A 53 3.29 -19.59 2.83
N GLY A 54 4.56 -19.28 2.62
CA GLY A 54 5.66 -19.61 3.52
C GLY A 54 5.80 -18.69 4.75
N GLY A 55 4.98 -17.64 4.86
CA GLY A 55 5.01 -16.68 5.97
C GLY A 55 6.03 -15.55 5.83
N GLU A 56 6.74 -15.46 4.71
CA GLU A 56 7.55 -14.28 4.37
C GLU A 56 6.66 -13.06 4.18
N ILE A 57 7.15 -11.88 4.60
CA ILE A 57 6.37 -10.64 4.57
C ILE A 57 7.14 -9.48 3.92
N GLU A 58 6.39 -8.56 3.33
CA GLU A 58 6.86 -7.25 2.85
C GLU A 58 5.80 -6.18 3.18
N GLY A 59 6.21 -5.01 3.63
CA GLY A 59 5.30 -3.96 4.11
C GLY A 59 4.97 -4.08 5.60
N SER A 60 3.94 -3.36 6.07
CA SER A 60 3.56 -3.35 7.49
C SER A 60 2.19 -2.69 7.71
N VAL A 61 1.39 -3.29 8.60
CA VAL A 61 0.10 -2.74 9.05
C VAL A 61 0.15 -2.17 10.47
N SER A 62 1.16 -2.51 11.28
CA SER A 62 1.30 -1.95 12.64
C SER A 62 2.71 -1.54 13.06
N GLY A 63 3.75 -2.08 12.42
CA GLY A 63 5.14 -1.87 12.80
C GLY A 63 5.70 -2.95 13.73
N GLY A 64 5.00 -4.08 13.91
CA GLY A 64 5.50 -5.30 14.53
C GLY A 64 4.58 -5.95 15.57
N CYS A 65 3.56 -5.27 16.08
CA CYS A 65 2.74 -5.77 17.18
C CYS A 65 1.74 -6.85 16.76
N VAL A 66 1.15 -6.73 15.57
CA VAL A 66 0.02 -7.59 15.13
C VAL A 66 0.37 -8.45 13.91
N GLU A 67 1.54 -8.24 13.31
CA GLU A 67 2.00 -8.91 12.10
C GLU A 67 1.95 -10.44 12.23
N GLY A 68 2.25 -10.99 13.41
CA GLY A 68 2.14 -12.44 13.66
C GLY A 68 0.72 -12.98 13.49
N ALA A 69 -0.29 -12.28 14.01
CA ALA A 69 -1.69 -12.66 13.85
C ALA A 69 -2.17 -12.50 12.40
N VAL A 70 -1.70 -11.46 11.72
CA VAL A 70 -1.99 -11.22 10.30
C VAL A 70 -1.39 -12.31 9.42
N ILE A 71 -0.17 -12.79 9.72
CA ILE A 71 0.47 -13.90 9.00
C ILE A 71 -0.37 -15.17 9.10
N VAL A 72 -0.85 -15.52 10.30
CA VAL A 72 -1.71 -16.70 10.49
C VAL A 72 -2.99 -16.58 9.67
N ALA A 73 -3.70 -15.45 9.79
CA ALA A 73 -4.93 -15.20 9.03
C ALA A 73 -4.70 -15.21 7.51
N ALA A 74 -3.55 -14.72 7.05
CA ALA A 74 -3.15 -14.75 5.64
C ALA A 74 -2.93 -16.18 5.14
N GLN A 75 -2.28 -17.04 5.93
CA GLN A 75 -2.10 -18.45 5.58
C GLN A 75 -3.44 -19.20 5.53
N GLU A 76 -4.36 -18.91 6.44
CA GLU A 76 -5.71 -19.47 6.41
C GLU A 76 -6.49 -19.00 5.18
N ALA A 77 -6.44 -17.70 4.86
CA ALA A 77 -7.04 -17.14 3.65
C ALA A 77 -6.46 -17.75 2.37
N LEU A 78 -5.16 -18.00 2.35
CA LEU A 78 -4.49 -18.71 1.26
C LEU A 78 -4.91 -20.18 1.17
N ALA A 79 -5.35 -20.82 2.26
CA ALA A 79 -5.81 -22.19 2.27
C ALA A 79 -7.27 -22.33 1.82
N ASP A 80 -8.18 -21.50 2.34
CA ASP A 80 -9.63 -21.61 2.06
C ASP A 80 -10.16 -20.64 1.00
N GLY A 81 -9.37 -19.63 0.60
CA GLY A 81 -9.74 -18.64 -0.40
C GLY A 81 -10.70 -17.58 0.12
N ARG A 82 -10.85 -17.40 1.44
CA ARG A 82 -11.81 -16.44 2.02
C ARG A 82 -11.16 -15.17 2.53
N CYS A 83 -11.85 -14.05 2.33
CA CYS A 83 -11.45 -12.77 2.90
C CYS A 83 -11.76 -12.75 4.41
N ARG A 84 -10.94 -12.03 5.18
CA ARG A 84 -11.10 -11.90 6.63
C ARG A 84 -10.88 -10.46 7.04
N VAL A 85 -11.71 -9.94 7.94
CA VAL A 85 -11.46 -8.66 8.61
C VAL A 85 -11.07 -8.96 10.05
N LEU A 86 -9.87 -8.54 10.41
CA LEU A 86 -9.32 -8.65 11.76
C LEU A 86 -9.45 -7.30 12.46
N GLU A 87 -9.75 -7.32 13.76
CA GLU A 87 -9.78 -6.13 14.59
C GLU A 87 -8.77 -6.29 15.73
N PHE A 88 -7.88 -5.31 15.87
CA PHE A 88 -6.83 -5.30 16.89
C PHE A 88 -6.95 -4.02 17.69
N GLY A 89 -7.03 -4.12 19.01
CA GLY A 89 -7.11 -2.98 19.91
C GLY A 89 -6.62 -3.34 21.30
N VAL A 90 -6.50 -2.35 22.18
CA VAL A 90 -6.27 -2.59 23.60
C VAL A 90 -7.62 -2.96 24.23
N SER A 91 -7.83 -4.24 24.53
CA SER A 91 -8.93 -4.66 25.39
C SER A 91 -8.54 -4.42 26.84
N ASP A 92 -9.33 -3.68 27.60
CA ASP A 92 -9.12 -3.51 29.04
C ASP A 92 -9.37 -4.79 29.87
N GLU A 93 -9.86 -5.90 29.27
CA GLU A 93 -10.29 -7.09 30.04
C GLU A 93 -9.79 -8.48 29.59
N ASP A 94 -9.07 -8.64 28.48
CA ASP A 94 -8.54 -9.96 28.10
C ASP A 94 -7.01 -10.01 28.05
N ALA A 95 -6.42 -10.64 29.07
CA ALA A 95 -4.97 -10.86 29.22
C ALA A 95 -4.31 -11.75 28.14
N PHE A 96 -4.95 -11.94 26.99
CA PHE A 96 -4.46 -12.73 25.85
C PHE A 96 -4.76 -12.10 24.47
N ALA A 97 -5.33 -10.89 24.40
CA ALA A 97 -5.53 -10.21 23.12
C ALA A 97 -4.22 -9.58 22.62
N VAL A 98 -3.84 -9.90 21.38
CA VAL A 98 -2.72 -9.23 20.69
C VAL A 98 -3.11 -7.78 20.42
N GLY A 99 -2.78 -6.89 21.35
CA GLY A 99 -3.11 -5.47 21.31
C GLY A 99 -2.01 -4.60 20.71
N LEU A 100 -2.38 -3.38 20.32
CA LEU A 100 -1.42 -2.35 19.87
C LEU A 100 -0.75 -1.70 21.09
N ALA A 101 0.58 -1.70 21.13
CA ALA A 101 1.34 -1.08 22.21
C ALA A 101 1.12 0.46 22.34
N CYS A 102 0.61 1.08 21.28
CA CYS A 102 0.37 2.53 21.20
C CYS A 102 -1.03 2.98 21.66
N GLY A 103 -1.90 2.07 22.12
CA GLY A 103 -3.21 2.43 22.68
C GLY A 103 -4.30 2.74 21.64
N GLY A 104 -4.09 2.42 20.37
CA GLY A 104 -5.09 2.55 19.31
C GLY A 104 -5.82 1.24 18.99
N THR A 105 -6.74 1.31 18.01
CA THR A 105 -7.39 0.15 17.39
C THR A 105 -7.22 0.24 15.88
N ILE A 106 -7.02 -0.89 15.20
CA ILE A 106 -7.03 -0.98 13.74
C ILE A 106 -7.90 -2.14 13.26
N ARG A 107 -8.52 -1.95 12.09
CA ARG A 107 -9.17 -3.03 11.32
C ARG A 107 -8.33 -3.34 10.09
N VAL A 108 -8.03 -4.62 9.88
CA VAL A 108 -7.18 -5.09 8.78
C VAL A 108 -7.95 -6.11 7.95
N LEU A 109 -8.10 -5.83 6.65
CA LEU A 109 -8.68 -6.74 5.67
C LEU A 109 -7.58 -7.62 5.08
N VAL A 110 -7.72 -8.93 5.17
CA VAL A 110 -6.80 -9.94 4.62
C VAL A 110 -7.46 -10.65 3.45
N GLU A 111 -6.79 -10.65 2.30
CA GLU A 111 -7.35 -11.03 1.00
C GLU A 111 -6.35 -11.93 0.24
N PRO A 112 -6.71 -13.18 -0.11
CA PRO A 112 -5.82 -14.04 -0.90
C PRO A 112 -5.75 -13.57 -2.35
N VAL A 113 -4.60 -13.69 -3.00
CA VAL A 113 -4.42 -13.34 -4.42
C VAL A 113 -4.69 -14.54 -5.32
N GLY A 114 -5.42 -14.31 -6.41
CA GLY A 114 -5.66 -15.25 -7.49
C GLY A 114 -6.64 -16.39 -7.18
N ARG A 115 -7.34 -16.34 -6.04
CA ARG A 115 -8.30 -17.39 -5.65
C ARG A 115 -9.41 -16.88 -4.74
N GLY A 116 -10.56 -17.55 -4.83
CA GLY A 116 -11.70 -17.36 -3.94
C GLY A 116 -12.24 -15.94 -3.93
N GLU A 117 -12.49 -15.40 -2.73
CA GLU A 117 -13.08 -14.08 -2.47
C GLU A 117 -12.08 -12.92 -2.57
N GLY A 118 -10.79 -13.20 -2.77
CA GLY A 118 -9.75 -12.17 -2.71
C GLY A 118 -9.47 -11.49 -4.05
N TRP A 119 -8.22 -11.10 -4.27
CA TRP A 119 -7.80 -10.32 -5.43
C TRP A 119 -7.77 -11.15 -6.71
N PRO A 120 -8.51 -10.79 -7.77
CA PRO A 120 -8.26 -11.35 -9.09
C PRO A 120 -6.86 -10.94 -9.58
N GLU A 121 -6.07 -11.90 -10.08
CA GLU A 121 -4.70 -11.61 -10.58
C GLU A 121 -4.73 -10.50 -11.64
N ALA A 122 -5.69 -10.53 -12.56
CA ALA A 122 -5.82 -9.54 -13.63
C ALA A 122 -6.02 -8.11 -13.09
N LEU A 123 -6.83 -7.95 -12.04
CA LEU A 123 -7.07 -6.64 -11.41
C LEU A 123 -5.81 -6.15 -10.67
N LEU A 124 -5.11 -7.05 -9.97
CA LEU A 124 -3.84 -6.72 -9.32
C LEU A 124 -2.77 -6.32 -10.35
N ALA A 125 -2.70 -7.01 -11.49
CA ALA A 125 -1.82 -6.65 -12.59
C ALA A 125 -2.16 -5.30 -13.21
N GLU A 126 -3.45 -4.96 -13.32
CA GLU A 126 -3.90 -3.64 -13.78
C GLU A 126 -3.48 -2.54 -12.80
N LEU A 127 -3.65 -2.76 -11.48
CA LEU A 127 -3.18 -1.83 -10.44
C LEU A 127 -1.68 -1.60 -10.54
N VAL A 128 -0.88 -2.67 -10.63
CA VAL A 128 0.59 -2.59 -10.76
C VAL A 128 0.98 -1.82 -12.02
N ALA A 129 0.31 -2.06 -13.15
CA ALA A 129 0.57 -1.33 -14.38
C ALA A 129 0.25 0.17 -14.25
N ALA A 130 -0.86 0.52 -13.60
CA ALA A 130 -1.24 1.90 -13.34
C ALA A 130 -0.23 2.62 -12.42
N ARG A 131 0.23 1.95 -11.36
CA ARG A 131 1.29 2.48 -10.46
C ARG A 131 2.60 2.74 -11.22
N ALA A 132 3.02 1.79 -12.06
CA ALA A 132 4.20 1.95 -12.92
C ALA A 132 4.06 3.11 -13.93
N ALA A 133 2.86 3.29 -14.48
CA ALA A 133 2.52 4.41 -15.38
C ALA A 133 2.33 5.75 -14.64
N ARG A 134 2.40 5.76 -13.31
CA ARG A 134 2.13 6.91 -12.43
C ARG A 134 0.71 7.47 -12.62
N GLU A 135 -0.24 6.60 -12.89
CA GLU A 135 -1.66 6.93 -12.93
C GLU A 135 -2.24 6.90 -11.52
N GLN A 136 -2.98 7.96 -11.14
CA GLN A 136 -3.81 7.90 -9.93
C GLN A 136 -4.97 6.94 -10.17
N VAL A 137 -5.13 5.97 -9.27
CA VAL A 137 -6.23 5.01 -9.34
C VAL A 137 -6.79 4.74 -7.95
N ALA A 138 -8.08 4.42 -7.89
CA ALA A 138 -8.73 3.95 -6.68
C ALA A 138 -9.19 2.51 -6.90
N VAL A 139 -8.98 1.63 -5.93
CA VAL A 139 -9.62 0.32 -5.93
C VAL A 139 -10.72 0.36 -4.89
N VAL A 140 -11.95 0.17 -5.35
CA VAL A 140 -13.14 0.11 -4.50
C VAL A 140 -13.47 -1.35 -4.25
N THR A 141 -13.55 -1.74 -2.98
CA THR A 141 -13.89 -3.10 -2.54
C THR A 141 -15.18 -3.06 -1.73
N ASP A 142 -16.22 -3.73 -2.18
CA ASP A 142 -17.44 -3.94 -1.41
C ASP A 142 -17.18 -4.98 -0.30
N LEU A 143 -17.41 -4.62 0.96
CA LEU A 143 -17.03 -5.46 2.10
C LEU A 143 -18.06 -6.55 2.43
N ALA A 144 -19.19 -6.60 1.74
CA ALA A 144 -20.21 -7.64 1.89
C ALA A 144 -20.07 -8.74 0.85
N SER A 145 -19.76 -8.36 -0.40
CA SER A 145 -19.65 -9.26 -1.56
C SER A 145 -18.21 -9.58 -1.96
N TRP A 146 -17.24 -8.78 -1.50
CA TRP A 146 -15.84 -8.81 -1.92
C TRP A 146 -15.64 -8.49 -3.41
N GLU A 147 -16.64 -7.96 -4.10
CA GLU A 147 -16.43 -7.42 -5.44
C GLU A 147 -15.50 -6.21 -5.37
N ARG A 148 -14.54 -6.16 -6.30
CA ARG A 148 -13.58 -5.07 -6.37
C ARG A 148 -13.36 -4.57 -7.79
N ARG A 149 -13.26 -3.25 -7.92
CA ARG A 149 -13.15 -2.55 -9.21
C ARG A 149 -12.12 -1.44 -9.11
N LEU A 150 -11.35 -1.27 -10.17
CA LEU A 150 -10.39 -0.19 -10.31
C LEU A 150 -11.05 1.00 -11.03
N HIS A 151 -10.89 2.19 -10.46
CA HIS A 151 -11.41 3.44 -10.97
C HIS A 151 -10.24 4.38 -11.28
N ARG A 152 -10.17 4.86 -12.53
CA ARG A 152 -9.22 5.90 -12.96
C ARG A 152 -9.78 7.32 -12.79
N ARG A 153 -11.10 7.42 -12.62
CA ARG A 153 -11.83 8.67 -12.47
C ARG A 153 -12.83 8.54 -11.33
N PRO A 154 -13.20 9.64 -10.67
CA PRO A 154 -14.28 9.61 -9.69
C PRO A 154 -15.62 9.38 -10.38
N GLU A 155 -16.13 8.15 -10.32
CA GLU A 155 -17.37 7.74 -10.98
C GLU A 155 -18.07 6.62 -10.18
N GLY A 156 -19.36 6.43 -10.43
CA GLY A 156 -20.19 5.47 -9.71
C GLY A 156 -20.62 5.95 -8.32
N PRO A 157 -21.13 5.04 -7.47
CA PRO A 157 -21.68 5.38 -6.15
C PRO A 157 -20.66 6.06 -5.23
N HIS A 158 -19.39 5.64 -5.29
CA HIS A 158 -18.31 6.13 -4.44
C HIS A 158 -17.51 7.30 -5.05
N ALA A 159 -18.05 7.98 -6.07
CA ALA A 159 -17.35 9.03 -6.80
C ALA A 159 -16.85 10.16 -5.88
N ALA A 160 -17.64 10.56 -4.89
CA ALA A 160 -17.25 11.63 -3.96
C ALA A 160 -16.06 11.21 -3.08
N ALA A 161 -16.06 9.97 -2.56
CA ALA A 161 -14.96 9.42 -1.78
C ALA A 161 -13.69 9.25 -2.61
N ILE A 162 -13.81 8.79 -3.87
CA ILE A 162 -12.69 8.69 -4.81
C ILE A 162 -12.11 10.09 -5.09
N ALA A 163 -12.95 11.08 -5.39
CA ALA A 163 -12.51 12.44 -5.67
C ALA A 163 -11.78 13.06 -4.47
N ALA A 164 -12.31 12.89 -3.27
CA ALA A 164 -11.67 13.36 -2.04
C ALA A 164 -10.32 12.67 -1.80
N GLY A 165 -10.28 11.34 -1.96
CA GLY A 165 -9.07 10.54 -1.81
C GLY A 165 -7.96 10.90 -2.79
N PHE A 166 -8.31 11.17 -4.05
CA PHE A 166 -7.35 11.69 -5.02
C PHE A 166 -6.82 13.07 -4.66
N ALA A 167 -7.61 13.91 -3.98
CA ALA A 167 -7.20 15.26 -3.62
C ALA A 167 -6.34 15.31 -2.35
N ASP A 168 -6.62 14.48 -1.35
CA ASP A 168 -5.96 14.51 -0.03
C ASP A 168 -4.98 13.34 0.21
N ASP A 169 -4.88 12.41 -0.74
CA ASP A 169 -4.06 11.19 -0.68
C ASP A 169 -4.42 10.25 0.48
N ARG A 170 -5.73 10.07 0.74
CA ARG A 170 -6.21 9.19 1.83
C ARG A 170 -7.24 8.17 1.37
N SER A 171 -7.00 6.92 1.78
CA SER A 171 -7.97 5.83 1.70
C SER A 171 -9.02 5.94 2.81
N ARG A 172 -10.23 5.42 2.58
CA ARG A 172 -11.34 5.53 3.53
C ARG A 172 -12.42 4.47 3.30
N LEU A 173 -13.27 4.28 4.31
CA LEU A 173 -14.54 3.60 4.16
C LEU A 173 -15.61 4.56 3.63
N ASP A 174 -16.49 4.05 2.77
CA ASP A 174 -17.61 4.80 2.19
C ASP A 174 -18.78 3.83 1.93
N GLU A 175 -19.90 4.02 2.62
CA GLU A 175 -21.15 3.25 2.44
C GLU A 175 -20.99 1.72 2.36
N GLY A 176 -20.13 1.13 3.21
CA GLY A 176 -19.91 -0.32 3.24
C GLY A 176 -18.86 -0.84 2.24
N ALA A 177 -18.25 0.06 1.46
CA ALA A 177 -17.08 -0.22 0.64
C ALA A 177 -15.81 0.40 1.25
N PHE A 178 -14.66 -0.18 0.91
CA PHE A 178 -13.36 0.41 1.14
C PHE A 178 -12.83 1.02 -0.16
N VAL A 179 -12.55 2.32 -0.13
CA VAL A 179 -11.97 3.10 -1.23
C VAL A 179 -10.47 3.22 -0.98
N HIS A 180 -9.69 2.37 -1.64
CA HIS A 180 -8.24 2.34 -1.53
C HIS A 180 -7.60 3.23 -2.59
N ILE A 181 -6.97 4.33 -2.18
CA ILE A 181 -6.31 5.29 -3.06
C ILE A 181 -4.86 4.88 -3.32
N HIS A 182 -4.48 4.89 -4.59
CA HIS A 182 -3.11 4.70 -5.08
C HIS A 182 -2.72 5.90 -5.93
N ASN A 183 -2.25 6.97 -5.29
CA ASN A 183 -1.67 8.11 -6.00
C ASN A 183 -0.18 7.87 -6.27
N PRO A 184 0.37 8.42 -7.37
CA PRO A 184 1.80 8.39 -7.59
C PRO A 184 2.53 9.25 -6.55
N PRO A 185 3.76 8.88 -6.12
CA PRO A 185 4.56 9.68 -5.21
C PRO A 185 4.74 11.12 -5.70
N LEU A 186 4.71 12.10 -4.78
CA LEU A 186 4.90 13.51 -5.12
C LEU A 186 6.26 13.74 -5.77
N ARG A 187 6.28 14.51 -6.87
CA ARG A 187 7.52 14.88 -7.56
C ARG A 187 8.17 16.08 -6.90
N MET A 188 9.47 16.01 -6.66
CA MET A 188 10.29 17.13 -6.20
C MET A 188 11.35 17.45 -7.25
N ALA A 189 11.26 18.63 -7.86
CA ALA A 189 12.31 19.17 -8.71
C ALA A 189 13.27 20.03 -7.88
N ILE A 190 14.54 19.64 -7.80
CA ILE A 190 15.61 20.40 -7.15
C ILE A 190 16.40 21.13 -8.22
N VAL A 191 16.30 22.46 -8.27
CA VAL A 191 17.02 23.30 -9.25
C VAL A 191 18.35 23.77 -8.65
N GLY A 192 19.44 23.29 -9.22
CA GLY A 192 20.83 23.53 -8.78
C GLY A 192 21.43 22.31 -8.07
N ALA A 193 22.37 21.63 -8.73
CA ALA A 193 23.10 20.47 -8.22
C ALA A 193 24.33 20.88 -7.41
N VAL A 194 24.12 21.75 -6.42
CA VAL A 194 25.16 22.18 -5.48
C VAL A 194 25.16 21.30 -4.22
N HIS A 195 26.11 21.50 -3.31
CA HIS A 195 26.28 20.70 -2.09
C HIS A 195 25.01 20.55 -1.23
N ILE A 196 24.11 21.55 -1.24
CA ILE A 196 22.80 21.46 -0.55
C ILE A 196 21.91 20.38 -1.19
N ALA A 197 21.88 20.27 -2.53
CA ALA A 197 21.09 19.27 -3.23
C ALA A 197 21.56 17.84 -2.94
N GLN A 198 22.87 17.65 -2.72
CA GLN A 198 23.44 16.36 -2.34
C GLN A 198 22.93 15.88 -0.96
N ALA A 199 22.71 16.81 -0.03
CA ALA A 199 22.13 16.48 1.27
C ALA A 199 20.59 16.36 1.21
N LEU A 200 19.93 17.25 0.45
CA LEU A 200 18.47 17.30 0.36
C LEU A 200 17.89 16.10 -0.38
N ALA A 201 18.48 15.67 -1.49
CA ALA A 201 17.91 14.62 -2.33
C ALA A 201 17.72 13.28 -1.60
N PRO A 202 18.69 12.76 -0.80
CA PRO A 202 18.47 11.58 0.01
C PRO A 202 17.35 11.75 1.04
N MET A 203 17.28 12.89 1.73
CA MET A 203 16.23 13.16 2.71
C MET A 203 14.84 13.22 2.06
N ALA A 204 14.73 13.86 0.89
CA ALA A 204 13.49 13.93 0.14
C ALA A 204 13.04 12.55 -0.37
N ARG A 205 13.97 11.73 -0.88
CA ARG A 205 13.67 10.33 -1.26
C ARG A 205 13.24 9.49 -0.06
N LEU A 206 13.89 9.66 1.09
CA LEU A 206 13.49 9.01 2.35
C LEU A 206 12.10 9.44 2.80
N ALA A 207 11.74 10.71 2.57
CA ALA A 207 10.40 11.23 2.84
C ALA A 207 9.35 10.83 1.77
N GLY A 208 9.71 10.00 0.79
CA GLY A 208 8.78 9.47 -0.22
C GLY A 208 8.63 10.32 -1.48
N TYR A 209 9.47 11.34 -1.71
CA TYR A 209 9.42 12.14 -2.93
C TYR A 209 10.17 11.45 -4.08
N ASP A 210 9.59 11.58 -5.28
CA ASP A 210 10.28 11.32 -6.54
C ASP A 210 11.14 12.52 -6.94
N VAL A 211 12.44 12.44 -6.64
CA VAL A 211 13.37 13.58 -6.74
C VAL A 211 14.07 13.62 -8.10
N THR A 212 13.87 14.71 -8.82
CA THR A 212 14.63 15.08 -10.03
C THR A 212 15.55 16.26 -9.73
N ILE A 213 16.86 16.14 -10.01
CA ILE A 213 17.82 17.24 -9.88
C ILE A 213 18.07 17.85 -11.26
N ILE A 214 17.98 19.18 -11.36
CA ILE A 214 18.12 19.93 -12.60
C ILE A 214 19.24 20.95 -12.43
N ASP A 215 20.31 20.87 -13.22
CA ASP A 215 21.37 21.89 -13.26
C ASP A 215 21.75 22.20 -14.71
N PRO A 216 21.82 23.49 -15.11
CA PRO A 216 22.23 23.85 -16.47
C PRO A 216 23.73 23.60 -16.74
N ARG A 217 24.54 23.35 -15.70
CA ARG A 217 25.98 23.10 -15.81
C ARG A 217 26.22 21.59 -15.91
N PRO A 218 26.72 21.07 -17.05
CA PRO A 218 26.91 19.64 -17.25
C PRO A 218 27.80 18.97 -16.20
N VAL A 219 28.77 19.71 -15.66
CA VAL A 219 29.73 19.23 -14.65
C VAL A 219 29.05 18.88 -13.31
N PHE A 220 27.88 19.44 -13.02
CA PHE A 220 27.18 19.26 -11.75
C PHE A 220 25.99 18.29 -11.85
N ALA A 221 25.55 17.94 -13.07
CA ALA A 221 24.38 17.07 -13.30
C ALA A 221 24.69 15.56 -13.20
N SER A 222 25.92 15.18 -12.84
CA SER A 222 26.38 13.79 -12.73
C SER A 222 26.69 13.42 -11.29
N SER A 223 25.69 13.32 -10.41
CA SER A 223 25.80 12.76 -9.06
C SER A 223 24.44 12.32 -8.54
#